data_AF-A0A067T7B5-F1
#
_entry.id   AF-A0A067T7B5-F1
#
_cell.length_a   1.000
_cell.length_b   1.000
_cell.length_c   1.000
_cell.angle_alpha   90.00
_cell.angle_beta   90.00
_cell.angle_gamma   90.00
#
_symmetry.space_group_name_H-M   'P 1'
#
loop_
_entity.id
_entity.type
_entity.pdbx_description
1 polymer ?
#
loop_
_entity_poly.entity_id
_entity_poly.type
_entity_poly.pdbx_seq_one_letter_code
_entity_poly.pdbx_strand_id
1 'polypeptide(L)'
;MFSRLLWPACPTSRLKLTLIRPSFAVTGALFRQRQLVLFSALSRFNSTGRPPFPFQSALKFVDPPAPTWSIGDGLSNNASRWREEIMTSERESWDLTNPETSRESYRILTSAIVPRPIAFVSTLSKNGEPNLAPFRFVSLLLFWVSHNPPLLSISFSLSTRRPKDTRNNILATNEFTVNIISEAFAEAANATSVESPANTDEWIISGLNKEQSTLVKPPFVRESAISMECEMYSFQDITPPSSVEPTTTMVLGSIKKIHVRKSVLSEDGMTVDPVKLRPISRLGGLSYGRLLEAFDLPRPSWKAMRDEYKNLPRQDASDELQSRSSPNAPQNCERST
;
A
#
# COMPACT_ATOMS: atom_id res chain seq x y z
N MET A 1 83.18 -1.69 49.93
CA MET A 1 83.85 -0.76 49.01
C MET A 1 82.74 -0.05 48.21
N PHE A 2 82.54 1.25 48.46
CA PHE A 2 81.79 2.31 47.74
C PHE A 2 80.49 1.95 46.97
N SER A 3 79.39 2.72 46.93
CA SER A 3 78.94 3.99 47.52
C SER A 3 77.61 4.34 46.80
N ARG A 4 76.57 4.76 47.56
CA ARG A 4 75.50 5.80 47.31
C ARG A 4 74.77 5.82 45.93
N LEU A 5 73.47 6.13 45.78
CA LEU A 5 72.54 7.13 46.37
C LEU A 5 71.06 6.62 46.19
N LEU A 6 70.20 6.65 47.23
CA LEU A 6 69.08 7.62 47.51
C LEU A 6 68.07 7.80 46.34
N TRP A 7 66.89 7.14 46.32
CA TRP A 7 65.56 7.35 46.98
C TRP A 7 64.51 7.81 45.94
N PRO A 8 63.18 7.49 46.03
CA PRO A 8 62.32 7.79 47.20
C PRO A 8 61.18 6.80 47.58
N ALA A 9 60.80 6.86 48.87
CA ALA A 9 59.45 6.97 49.46
C ALA A 9 58.26 6.07 48.97
N CYS A 10 57.70 5.10 49.73
CA CYS A 10 56.89 5.14 50.98
C CYS A 10 55.40 5.51 50.76
N PRO A 11 54.42 4.99 51.55
CA PRO A 11 54.07 3.60 51.88
C PRO A 11 52.57 3.32 51.55
N THR A 12 52.01 2.13 51.82
CA THR A 12 51.01 1.98 52.92
C THR A 12 50.61 0.51 53.13
N SER A 13 50.20 0.27 54.37
CA SER A 13 50.14 -0.95 55.16
C SER A 13 49.06 -1.99 54.79
N ARG A 14 49.42 -3.27 55.00
CA ARG A 14 48.52 -4.43 55.07
C ARG A 14 47.79 -4.49 56.41
N LEU A 15 46.53 -4.92 56.38
CA LEU A 15 45.91 -5.72 57.43
C LEU A 15 44.86 -6.66 56.80
N LYS A 16 44.98 -7.95 57.12
CA LYS A 16 44.09 -9.05 56.68
C LYS A 16 42.76 -8.98 57.41
N LEU A 17 41.63 -9.26 56.73
CA LEU A 17 40.43 -9.81 57.38
C LEU A 17 39.57 -10.62 56.38
N THR A 18 39.43 -11.91 56.70
CA THR A 18 38.26 -12.81 56.64
C THR A 18 37.29 -12.82 55.45
N LEU A 19 37.12 -14.03 54.89
CA LEU A 19 36.01 -14.49 54.04
C LEU A 19 34.63 -14.28 54.71
N ILE A 20 33.76 -13.50 54.07
CA ILE A 20 32.29 -13.61 54.21
C ILE A 20 31.68 -13.40 52.81
N ARG A 21 30.98 -14.42 52.31
CA ARG A 21 30.12 -14.32 51.11
C ARG A 21 28.87 -13.51 51.46
N PRO A 22 28.42 -12.58 50.59
CA PRO A 22 27.01 -12.30 50.47
C PRO A 22 26.48 -12.85 49.14
N SER A 23 25.42 -13.66 49.23
CA SER A 23 24.53 -13.98 48.13
C SER A 23 24.05 -12.71 47.46
N PHE A 24 24.27 -12.57 46.15
CA PHE A 24 23.47 -11.69 45.31
C PHE A 24 22.76 -12.55 44.26
N ALA A 25 21.52 -12.90 44.59
CA ALA A 25 20.53 -13.29 43.62
C ALA A 25 20.25 -12.09 42.69
N VAL A 26 20.86 -12.10 41.51
CA VAL A 26 20.42 -11.26 40.39
C VAL A 26 19.59 -12.16 39.47
N THR A 27 18.40 -12.51 39.96
CA THR A 27 17.41 -13.31 39.26
C THR A 27 16.56 -12.44 38.32
N GLY A 28 16.61 -12.74 37.03
CA GLY A 28 15.42 -12.84 36.16
C GLY A 28 14.72 -11.57 35.65
N ALA A 29 14.97 -10.37 36.19
CA ALA A 29 14.17 -9.20 35.84
C ALA A 29 14.46 -8.63 34.42
N LEU A 30 15.73 -8.57 34.01
CA LEU A 30 16.13 -8.03 32.70
C LEU A 30 15.82 -8.96 31.52
N PHE A 31 15.75 -10.27 31.75
CA PHE A 31 15.38 -11.24 30.72
C PHE A 31 13.86 -11.29 30.49
N ARG A 32 13.07 -11.12 31.56
CA ARG A 32 11.60 -11.04 31.46
C ARG A 32 11.12 -9.78 30.76
N GLN A 33 11.79 -8.64 30.90
CA GLN A 33 11.37 -7.39 30.23
C GLN A 33 11.55 -7.46 28.70
N ARG A 34 12.65 -8.06 28.21
CA ARG A 34 12.84 -8.29 26.76
C ARG A 34 11.83 -9.29 26.19
N GLN A 35 11.49 -10.35 26.92
CA GLN A 35 10.43 -11.28 26.51
C GLN A 35 9.04 -10.62 26.54
N LEU A 36 8.69 -9.85 27.58
CA LEU A 36 7.38 -9.19 27.67
C LEU A 36 7.16 -8.17 26.54
N VAL A 37 8.18 -7.41 26.16
CA VAL A 37 8.07 -6.44 25.06
C VAL A 37 7.86 -7.15 23.72
N LEU A 38 8.57 -8.26 23.47
CA LEU A 38 8.35 -9.11 22.29
C LEU A 38 6.93 -9.69 22.25
N PHE A 39 6.43 -10.18 23.39
CA PHE A 39 5.06 -10.71 23.50
C PHE A 39 3.99 -9.65 23.23
N SER A 40 4.21 -8.39 23.62
CA SER A 40 3.24 -7.30 23.37
C SER A 40 3.16 -6.84 21.90
N ALA A 41 4.24 -7.06 21.13
CA ALA A 41 4.26 -6.78 19.70
C ALA A 41 3.61 -7.92 18.90
N LEU A 42 3.85 -9.18 19.30
CA LEU A 42 3.28 -10.38 18.68
C LEU A 42 1.74 -10.45 18.79
N SER A 43 1.14 -9.85 19.82
CA SER A 43 -0.32 -9.81 19.96
C SER A 43 -1.04 -8.97 18.90
N ARG A 44 -0.32 -8.13 18.13
CA ARG A 44 -0.91 -7.22 17.14
C ARG A 44 -1.30 -7.90 15.82
N PHE A 45 -0.73 -9.07 15.52
CA PHE A 45 -1.03 -9.81 14.30
C PHE A 45 -2.05 -10.94 14.50
N ASN A 46 -2.41 -11.23 15.75
CA ASN A 46 -3.33 -12.31 16.06
C ASN A 46 -4.78 -11.81 15.95
N SER A 47 -5.40 -12.01 14.80
CA SER A 47 -6.84 -11.75 14.61
C SER A 47 -7.63 -12.86 15.32
N THR A 48 -8.06 -12.59 16.54
CA THR A 48 -8.89 -13.54 17.32
C THR A 48 -10.14 -13.93 16.52
N GLY A 49 -10.38 -15.23 16.36
CA GLY A 49 -11.61 -15.78 15.75
C GLY A 49 -11.64 -15.95 14.23
N ARG A 50 -10.54 -15.70 13.50
CA ARG A 50 -10.46 -15.98 12.04
C ARG A 50 -9.85 -17.35 11.75
N PRO A 51 -10.22 -18.02 10.64
CA PRO A 51 -9.53 -19.21 10.17
C PRO A 51 -8.02 -18.96 9.96
N PRO A 52 -7.15 -19.98 10.13
CA PRO A 52 -5.73 -19.84 9.87
C PRO A 52 -5.45 -19.50 8.40
N PHE A 53 -4.33 -18.84 8.15
CA PHE A 53 -3.93 -18.45 6.79
C PHE A 53 -3.73 -19.67 5.89
N PRO A 54 -4.49 -19.82 4.78
CA PRO A 54 -4.38 -20.99 3.92
C PRO A 54 -3.22 -20.83 2.93
N PHE A 55 -2.03 -21.31 3.30
CA PHE A 55 -0.80 -21.21 2.50
C PHE A 55 -0.84 -21.96 1.16
N GLN A 56 -1.72 -22.96 1.03
CA GLN A 56 -1.86 -23.79 -0.16
C GLN A 56 -2.77 -23.17 -1.22
N SER A 57 -3.59 -22.17 -0.85
CA SER A 57 -4.44 -21.47 -1.82
C SER A 57 -3.57 -20.74 -2.84
N ALA A 58 -3.85 -20.97 -4.12
CA ALA A 58 -3.20 -20.33 -5.25
C ALA A 58 -4.25 -19.71 -6.17
N LEU A 59 -3.80 -18.79 -7.02
CA LEU A 59 -4.64 -18.18 -8.04
C LEU A 59 -5.22 -19.25 -8.97
N LYS A 60 -6.54 -19.23 -9.14
CA LYS A 60 -7.27 -20.08 -10.08
C LYS A 60 -7.88 -19.21 -11.17
N PHE A 61 -7.76 -19.68 -12.41
CA PHE A 61 -8.52 -19.12 -13.51
C PHE A 61 -9.89 -19.79 -13.54
N VAL A 62 -10.94 -18.99 -13.59
CA VAL A 62 -12.33 -19.41 -13.68
C VAL A 62 -12.96 -18.85 -14.94
N ASP A 63 -14.08 -19.44 -15.37
CA ASP A 63 -14.83 -18.91 -16.50
C ASP A 63 -15.39 -17.51 -16.19
N PRO A 64 -15.56 -16.65 -17.21
CA PRO A 64 -16.23 -15.37 -17.04
C PRO A 64 -17.61 -15.53 -16.37
N PRO A 65 -18.07 -14.55 -15.59
CA PRO A 65 -19.34 -14.64 -14.87
C PRO A 65 -20.58 -14.77 -15.78
N ALA A 66 -20.44 -14.42 -17.06
CA ALA A 66 -21.48 -14.55 -18.06
C ALA A 66 -20.88 -14.98 -19.42
N PRO A 67 -20.58 -16.28 -19.61
CA PRO A 67 -19.95 -16.76 -20.85
C PRO A 67 -20.84 -16.62 -22.09
N THR A 68 -22.16 -16.53 -21.89
CA THR A 68 -23.16 -16.37 -22.95
C THR A 68 -23.48 -14.90 -23.25
N TRP A 69 -22.77 -13.96 -22.64
CA TRP A 69 -23.00 -12.53 -22.85
C TRP A 69 -22.54 -12.10 -24.25
N SER A 70 -23.38 -11.33 -24.93
CA SER A 70 -23.16 -10.77 -26.27
C SER A 70 -23.19 -9.24 -26.25
N ILE A 71 -22.68 -8.61 -27.32
CA ILE A 71 -22.58 -7.16 -27.40
C ILE A 71 -23.99 -6.57 -27.32
N GLY A 72 -24.21 -5.69 -26.34
CA GLY A 72 -25.51 -5.03 -26.12
C GLY A 72 -26.40 -5.69 -25.08
N ASP A 73 -26.04 -6.86 -24.54
CA ASP A 73 -26.85 -7.57 -23.53
C ASP A 73 -26.99 -6.81 -22.19
N GLY A 74 -26.12 -5.83 -21.93
CA GLY A 74 -26.13 -5.08 -20.68
C GLY A 74 -25.82 -5.97 -19.47
N LEU A 75 -26.62 -5.90 -18.41
CA LEU A 75 -26.40 -6.67 -17.19
C LEU A 75 -26.78 -8.14 -17.41
N SER A 76 -25.86 -9.06 -17.09
CA SER A 76 -26.04 -10.50 -17.34
C SER A 76 -27.21 -11.10 -16.56
N ASN A 77 -27.79 -12.19 -17.11
CA ASN A 77 -28.91 -12.91 -16.48
C ASN A 77 -28.60 -13.42 -15.07
N ASN A 78 -27.35 -13.78 -14.82
CA ASN A 78 -26.86 -14.26 -13.52
C ASN A 78 -26.74 -13.15 -12.47
N ALA A 79 -26.84 -11.87 -12.84
CA ALA A 79 -26.75 -10.73 -11.94
C ALA A 79 -28.13 -10.30 -11.40
N SER A 80 -29.02 -11.25 -11.10
CA SER A 80 -30.38 -10.99 -10.58
C SER A 80 -30.40 -10.09 -9.35
N ARG A 81 -29.49 -10.36 -8.40
CA ARG A 81 -29.31 -9.52 -7.20
C ARG A 81 -29.04 -8.05 -7.55
N TRP A 82 -28.13 -7.78 -8.49
CA TRP A 82 -27.81 -6.41 -8.89
C TRP A 82 -28.99 -5.73 -9.60
N ARG A 83 -29.80 -6.46 -10.38
CA ARG A 83 -31.02 -5.89 -10.98
C ARG A 83 -32.02 -5.44 -9.93
N GLU A 84 -32.27 -6.30 -8.95
CA GLU A 84 -33.18 -5.99 -7.85
C GLU A 84 -32.67 -4.77 -7.07
N GLU A 85 -31.38 -4.75 -6.72
CA GLU A 85 -30.76 -3.61 -6.02
C GLU A 85 -30.88 -2.32 -6.84
N ILE A 86 -30.65 -2.33 -8.15
CA ILE A 86 -30.80 -1.12 -9.00
C ILE A 86 -32.25 -0.57 -8.98
N MET A 87 -33.24 -1.45 -8.90
CA MET A 87 -34.66 -1.07 -8.92
C MET A 87 -35.20 -0.67 -7.55
N THR A 88 -34.65 -1.23 -6.48
CA THR A 88 -35.21 -1.12 -5.12
C THR A 88 -34.40 -0.23 -4.19
N SER A 89 -33.08 -0.11 -4.41
CA SER A 89 -32.22 0.68 -3.53
C SER A 89 -32.07 2.12 -4.02
N GLU A 90 -32.17 3.05 -3.07
CA GLU A 90 -31.88 4.47 -3.34
C GLU A 90 -30.37 4.72 -3.37
N ARG A 91 -29.97 5.73 -4.14
CA ARG A 91 -28.57 6.18 -4.19
C ARG A 91 -28.32 7.22 -3.12
N GLU A 92 -27.48 6.86 -2.15
CA GLU A 92 -26.85 7.85 -1.29
C GLU A 92 -25.81 8.65 -2.07
N SER A 93 -25.83 9.97 -1.90
CA SER A 93 -24.96 10.89 -2.63
C SER A 93 -24.23 11.80 -1.65
N TRP A 94 -22.92 11.94 -1.85
CA TRP A 94 -22.06 12.81 -1.06
C TRP A 94 -21.51 13.93 -1.94
N ASP A 95 -21.74 15.18 -1.53
CA ASP A 95 -21.12 16.33 -2.16
C ASP A 95 -19.69 16.51 -1.63
N LEU A 96 -18.71 16.16 -2.47
CA LEU A 96 -17.29 16.24 -2.13
C LEU A 96 -16.68 17.62 -2.43
N THR A 97 -17.49 18.59 -2.86
CA THR A 97 -17.04 19.98 -3.06
C THR A 97 -16.91 20.74 -1.75
N ASN A 98 -17.62 20.31 -0.70
CA ASN A 98 -17.50 20.87 0.65
C ASN A 98 -16.20 20.40 1.33
N PRO A 99 -15.28 21.30 1.74
CA PRO A 99 -14.05 20.92 2.44
C PRO A 99 -14.26 20.15 3.76
N GLU A 100 -15.40 20.33 4.42
CA GLU A 100 -15.72 19.70 5.70
C GLU A 100 -15.95 18.17 5.58
N THR A 101 -16.28 17.67 4.38
CA THR A 101 -16.51 16.24 4.13
C THR A 101 -15.23 15.44 3.88
N SER A 102 -14.05 16.08 3.95
CA SER A 102 -12.74 15.46 3.65
C SER A 102 -12.50 14.07 4.30
N ARG A 103 -12.94 13.87 5.54
CA ARG A 103 -12.84 12.57 6.24
C ARG A 103 -13.76 11.51 5.66
N GLU A 104 -14.96 11.90 5.24
CA GLU A 104 -15.94 11.03 4.59
C GLU A 104 -15.46 10.67 3.19
N SER A 105 -15.00 11.66 2.42
CA SER A 105 -14.35 11.47 1.12
C SER A 105 -13.22 10.45 1.21
N TYR A 106 -12.36 10.57 2.22
CA TYR A 106 -11.27 9.62 2.42
C TYR A 106 -11.79 8.18 2.68
N ARG A 107 -12.79 8.02 3.54
CA ARG A 107 -13.36 6.70 3.87
C ARG A 107 -14.03 6.07 2.65
N ILE A 108 -14.82 6.83 1.90
CA ILE A 108 -15.52 6.36 0.71
C ILE A 108 -14.51 5.98 -0.38
N LEU A 109 -13.59 6.88 -0.74
CA LEU A 109 -12.61 6.63 -1.80
C LEU A 109 -11.70 5.43 -1.49
N THR A 110 -11.26 5.28 -0.24
CA THR A 110 -10.38 4.15 0.15
C THR A 110 -11.10 2.83 0.37
N SER A 111 -12.42 2.80 0.44
CA SER A 111 -13.20 1.56 0.47
C SER A 111 -13.78 1.19 -0.90
N ALA A 112 -14.11 2.19 -1.72
CA ALA A 112 -14.67 2.00 -3.06
C ALA A 112 -13.60 1.63 -4.10
N ILE A 113 -12.41 2.24 -4.06
CA ILE A 113 -11.36 2.01 -5.06
C ILE A 113 -10.46 0.86 -4.58
N VAL A 114 -10.86 -0.38 -4.87
CA VAL A 114 -10.17 -1.61 -4.46
C VAL A 114 -10.23 -2.66 -5.57
N PRO A 115 -9.25 -3.58 -5.68
CA PRO A 115 -8.00 -3.68 -4.91
C PRO A 115 -6.95 -2.64 -5.33
N ARG A 116 -6.19 -2.10 -4.37
CA ARG A 116 -5.09 -1.16 -4.69
C ARG A 116 -3.72 -1.84 -4.64
N PRO A 117 -2.86 -1.66 -5.66
CA PRO A 117 -1.47 -2.08 -5.59
C PRO A 117 -0.74 -1.28 -4.50
N ILE A 118 0.29 -1.88 -3.91
CA ILE A 118 1.10 -1.27 -2.85
C ILE A 118 2.52 -1.12 -3.37
N ALA A 119 3.00 0.11 -3.51
CA ALA A 119 4.41 0.35 -3.79
C ALA A 119 5.20 0.38 -2.47
N PHE A 120 6.20 -0.48 -2.39
CA PHE A 120 7.12 -0.52 -1.27
C PHE A 120 8.42 0.18 -1.64
N VAL A 121 8.61 1.39 -1.11
CA VAL A 121 9.61 2.32 -1.63
C VAL A 121 10.82 2.39 -0.71
N SER A 122 12.00 2.24 -1.29
CA SER A 122 13.29 2.48 -0.63
C SER A 122 13.93 3.74 -1.19
N THR A 123 14.48 4.55 -0.30
CA THR A 123 15.15 5.81 -0.61
C THR A 123 16.39 6.00 0.25
N LEU A 124 17.24 6.94 -0.16
CA LEU A 124 18.36 7.42 0.65
C LEU A 124 18.17 8.91 0.94
N SER A 125 18.52 9.34 2.15
CA SER A 125 18.62 10.76 2.47
C SER A 125 19.84 11.39 1.77
N LYS A 126 19.95 12.72 1.78
CA LYS A 126 21.15 13.43 1.27
C LYS A 126 22.44 12.97 1.97
N ASN A 127 22.33 12.51 3.21
CA ASN A 127 23.45 12.02 4.01
C ASN A 127 23.72 10.53 3.78
N GLY A 128 22.97 9.87 2.89
CA GLY A 128 23.10 8.44 2.60
C GLY A 128 22.36 7.54 3.59
N GLU A 129 21.50 8.08 4.46
CA GLU A 129 20.74 7.27 5.41
C GLU A 129 19.60 6.55 4.69
N PRO A 130 19.47 5.22 4.87
CA PRO A 130 18.46 4.44 4.21
C PRO A 130 17.10 4.57 4.89
N ASN A 131 16.06 4.64 4.08
CA ASN A 131 14.67 4.71 4.54
C ASN A 131 13.84 3.72 3.71
N LEU A 132 12.92 3.00 4.38
CA LEU A 132 12.06 1.99 3.74
C LEU A 132 10.63 2.15 4.25
N ALA A 133 9.69 2.38 3.34
CA ALA A 133 8.31 2.66 3.73
C ALA A 133 7.29 1.98 2.80
N PRO A 134 6.28 1.30 3.36
CA PRO A 134 5.06 0.91 2.67
C PRO A 134 4.07 2.04 2.92
N PHE A 135 3.58 2.64 1.85
CA PHE A 135 2.74 3.82 2.01
C PHE A 135 1.32 3.44 2.45
N ARG A 136 1.08 3.66 3.75
CA ARG A 136 -0.14 3.36 4.51
C ARG A 136 -1.23 4.42 4.41
N PHE A 137 -0.90 5.66 4.05
CA PHE A 137 -1.85 6.77 4.03
C PHE A 137 -2.02 7.30 2.60
N VAL A 138 -3.15 6.91 2.02
CA VAL A 138 -3.82 7.55 0.86
C VAL A 138 -3.03 7.52 -0.46
N SER A 139 -3.60 6.79 -1.42
CA SER A 139 -3.33 6.89 -2.85
C SER A 139 -1.91 6.59 -3.32
N LEU A 140 -1.48 5.33 -3.17
CA LEU A 140 -0.59 4.77 -4.19
C LEU A 140 -1.43 4.17 -5.30
N LEU A 141 -1.88 5.06 -6.18
CA LEU A 141 -2.15 4.70 -7.56
C LEU A 141 -0.79 4.39 -8.19
N LEU A 142 -0.27 3.16 -8.01
CA LEU A 142 0.71 2.63 -8.96
C LEU A 142 -0.05 2.40 -10.27
N PHE A 143 -0.27 3.49 -10.99
CA PHE A 143 -0.79 3.44 -12.34
C PHE A 143 0.44 3.47 -13.22
N TRP A 144 0.53 2.46 -14.06
CA TRP A 144 1.39 2.51 -15.22
C TRP A 144 0.88 3.66 -16.10
N VAL A 145 1.61 4.77 -16.09
CA VAL A 145 1.17 6.02 -16.72
C VAL A 145 1.46 6.00 -18.21
N SER A 146 2.63 5.49 -18.58
CA SER A 146 3.04 5.33 -19.97
C SER A 146 3.97 4.13 -20.12
N HIS A 147 3.90 3.50 -21.28
CA HIS A 147 4.83 2.45 -21.71
C HIS A 147 6.10 3.02 -22.32
N ASN A 148 6.03 4.25 -22.85
CA ASN A 148 7.12 4.91 -23.54
C ASN A 148 7.05 6.43 -23.29
N PRO A 149 7.87 6.99 -22.39
CA PRO A 149 8.79 6.31 -21.47
C PRO A 149 8.04 5.50 -20.38
N PRO A 150 8.65 4.46 -19.79
CA PRO A 150 8.03 3.72 -18.70
C PRO A 150 7.93 4.58 -17.44
N LEU A 151 6.69 4.99 -17.11
CA LEU A 151 6.40 5.89 -15.99
C LEU A 151 5.48 5.22 -14.96
N LEU A 152 5.77 5.43 -13.68
CA LEU A 152 4.90 5.12 -12.55
C LEU A 152 4.55 6.38 -11.77
N SER A 153 3.43 6.35 -11.06
CA SER A 153 3.01 7.44 -10.16
C SER A 153 2.98 6.98 -8.71
N ILE A 154 3.38 7.87 -7.79
CA ILE A 154 3.34 7.67 -6.34
C ILE A 154 2.82 8.95 -5.72
N SER A 155 1.72 8.88 -4.96
CA SER A 155 1.24 10.04 -4.20
C SER A 155 1.59 9.92 -2.72
N PHE A 156 2.08 11.03 -2.17
CA PHE A 156 2.45 11.18 -0.76
C PHE A 156 1.49 12.14 -0.09
N SER A 157 0.73 11.65 0.90
CA SER A 157 -0.04 12.55 1.76
C SER A 157 0.90 13.34 2.68
N LEU A 158 0.73 14.66 2.68
CA LEU A 158 1.47 15.59 3.50
C LEU A 158 0.69 15.83 4.80
N SER A 159 1.37 15.61 5.92
CA SER A 159 0.87 16.06 7.22
C SER A 159 1.55 17.38 7.56
N THR A 160 0.77 18.34 8.04
CA THR A 160 1.27 19.63 8.56
C THR A 160 2.25 19.46 9.72
N ARG A 161 2.20 18.33 10.42
CA ARG A 161 3.09 18.06 11.57
C ARG A 161 4.46 17.54 11.16
N ARG A 162 4.55 16.74 10.10
CA ARG A 162 5.82 16.17 9.61
C ARG A 162 5.69 15.72 8.16
N PRO A 163 6.46 16.30 7.22
CA PRO A 163 6.54 15.79 5.86
C PRO A 163 7.15 14.39 5.87
N LYS A 164 6.71 13.52 4.96
CA LYS A 164 7.20 12.13 4.85
C LYS A 164 8.66 12.11 4.38
N ASP A 165 9.51 11.37 5.09
CA ASP A 165 10.94 11.28 4.80
C ASP A 165 11.22 10.77 3.38
N THR A 166 10.47 9.76 2.92
CA THR A 166 10.59 9.24 1.54
C THR A 166 10.35 10.31 0.47
N ARG A 167 9.34 11.18 0.63
CA ARG A 167 9.11 12.28 -0.32
C ARG A 167 10.32 13.21 -0.33
N ASN A 168 10.76 13.64 0.85
CA ASN A 168 11.89 14.57 0.97
C ASN A 168 13.17 13.97 0.36
N ASN A 169 13.40 12.68 0.59
CA ASN A 169 14.51 11.94 0.02
C ASN A 169 14.43 11.89 -1.52
N ILE A 170 13.24 11.61 -2.09
CA ILE A 170 13.05 11.60 -3.55
C ILE A 170 13.27 12.98 -4.15
N LEU A 171 12.68 14.03 -3.57
CA LEU A 171 12.88 15.41 -4.05
C LEU A 171 14.35 15.87 -3.91
N ALA A 172 15.08 15.32 -2.94
CA ALA A 172 16.45 15.67 -2.67
C ALA A 172 17.48 14.92 -3.54
N THR A 173 17.20 13.65 -3.85
CA THR A 173 18.15 12.74 -4.50
C THR A 173 17.75 12.35 -5.91
N ASN A 174 16.49 12.60 -6.30
CA ASN A 174 15.86 12.21 -7.56
C ASN A 174 15.85 10.70 -7.81
N GLU A 175 16.18 9.86 -6.83
CA GLU A 175 16.38 8.43 -7.00
C GLU A 175 15.60 7.64 -5.95
N PHE A 176 14.98 6.53 -6.37
CA PHE A 176 14.29 5.61 -5.47
C PHE A 176 14.12 4.23 -6.10
N THR A 177 13.79 3.23 -5.29
CA THR A 177 13.37 1.92 -5.80
C THR A 177 11.95 1.60 -5.36
N VAL A 178 11.20 0.92 -6.24
CA VAL A 178 9.84 0.45 -5.96
C VAL A 178 9.82 -1.06 -6.01
N ASN A 179 9.33 -1.68 -4.94
CA ASN A 179 9.32 -3.13 -4.76
C ASN A 179 7.87 -3.61 -4.66
N ILE A 180 7.58 -4.75 -5.30
CA ILE A 180 6.27 -5.40 -5.20
C ILE A 180 6.23 -6.30 -3.98
N ILE A 181 5.18 -6.15 -3.15
CA ILE A 181 5.00 -6.94 -1.94
C ILE A 181 4.30 -8.26 -2.28
N SER A 182 4.94 -9.37 -1.91
CA SER A 182 4.36 -10.71 -1.97
C SER A 182 3.89 -11.16 -0.58
N GLU A 183 3.01 -12.16 -0.55
CA GLU A 183 2.47 -12.75 0.69
C GLU A 183 3.56 -13.12 1.71
N ALA A 184 4.73 -13.58 1.24
CA ALA A 184 5.79 -14.11 2.09
C ALA A 184 6.44 -13.10 3.04
N PHE A 185 6.32 -11.80 2.78
CA PHE A 185 6.93 -10.75 3.61
C PHE A 185 5.96 -9.60 3.93
N ALA A 186 4.66 -9.88 3.89
CA ALA A 186 3.61 -8.90 4.12
C ALA A 186 3.70 -8.25 5.50
N GLU A 187 3.98 -9.03 6.54
CA GLU A 187 4.12 -8.57 7.92
C GLU A 187 5.37 -7.68 8.09
N ALA A 188 6.50 -8.10 7.51
CA ALA A 188 7.75 -7.35 7.51
C ALA A 188 7.59 -6.00 6.79
N ALA A 189 6.92 -6.00 5.63
CA ALA A 189 6.54 -4.77 4.96
C ALA A 189 5.62 -3.94 5.87
N ASN A 190 4.51 -4.46 6.38
CA ASN A 190 3.61 -3.70 7.24
C ASN A 190 4.28 -3.13 8.51
N ALA A 191 5.30 -3.79 9.07
CA ALA A 191 6.05 -3.30 10.23
C ALA A 191 6.75 -1.95 9.94
N THR A 192 7.19 -1.72 8.71
CA THR A 192 7.80 -0.44 8.27
C THR A 192 6.79 0.69 8.08
N SER A 193 5.49 0.43 8.27
CA SER A 193 4.47 1.49 8.35
C SER A 193 4.35 2.15 9.73
N VAL A 194 5.31 1.90 10.62
CA VAL A 194 5.39 2.56 11.92
C VAL A 194 5.76 4.04 11.73
N GLU A 195 5.24 4.92 12.60
CA GLU A 195 5.66 6.32 12.60
C GLU A 195 7.00 6.46 13.33
N SER A 196 8.08 6.03 12.66
CA SER A 196 9.45 6.12 13.14
C SER A 196 9.93 7.59 13.21
N PRO A 197 10.77 7.94 14.21
CA PRO A 197 11.62 9.13 14.15
C PRO A 197 12.54 9.10 12.91
N ALA A 198 12.92 10.27 12.38
CA ALA A 198 13.65 10.38 11.10
C ALA A 198 15.01 9.65 11.08
N ASN A 199 15.60 9.45 12.26
CA ASN A 199 16.90 8.81 12.40
C ASN A 199 16.79 7.28 12.63
N THR A 200 15.63 6.68 12.35
CA THR A 200 15.39 5.26 12.57
C THR A 200 15.48 4.51 11.26
N ASP A 201 16.33 3.48 11.18
CA ASP A 201 16.41 2.64 9.99
C ASP A 201 15.26 1.61 9.98
N GLU A 202 14.24 1.83 9.14
CA GLU A 202 13.12 0.88 9.00
C GLU A 202 13.54 -0.48 8.46
N TRP A 203 14.69 -0.60 7.81
CA TRP A 203 15.21 -1.89 7.37
C TRP A 203 15.44 -2.82 8.57
N ILE A 204 15.93 -2.28 9.70
CA ILE A 204 16.13 -3.04 10.94
C ILE A 204 14.78 -3.50 11.50
N ILE A 205 13.75 -2.65 11.44
CA ILE A 205 12.40 -2.98 11.93
C ILE A 205 11.78 -4.09 11.09
N SER A 206 11.99 -4.04 9.77
CA SER A 206 11.45 -5.03 8.83
C SER A 206 12.14 -6.39 8.90
N GLY A 207 13.45 -6.41 9.22
CA GLY A 207 14.30 -7.58 9.04
C GLY A 207 14.56 -7.98 7.58
N LEU A 208 14.19 -7.13 6.61
CA LEU A 208 14.42 -7.34 5.19
C LEU A 208 15.85 -6.99 4.79
N ASN A 209 16.33 -7.59 3.70
CA ASN A 209 17.70 -7.43 3.25
C ASN A 209 17.81 -6.44 2.10
N LYS A 210 18.80 -5.56 2.18
CA LYS A 210 19.16 -4.62 1.13
C LYS A 210 19.90 -5.36 0.01
N GLU A 211 19.54 -5.11 -1.24
CA GLU A 211 20.29 -5.52 -2.42
C GLU A 211 20.66 -4.29 -3.26
N GLN A 212 21.87 -4.27 -3.80
CA GLN A 212 22.43 -3.09 -4.45
C GLN A 212 21.81 -2.87 -5.83
N SER A 213 21.29 -1.66 -6.04
CA SER A 213 20.83 -1.17 -7.34
C SER A 213 22.00 -0.93 -8.30
N THR A 214 21.71 -0.98 -9.61
CA THR A 214 22.73 -0.86 -10.66
C THR A 214 22.80 0.51 -11.32
N LEU A 215 21.69 1.23 -11.40
CA LEU A 215 21.56 2.55 -12.01
C LEU A 215 21.27 3.65 -11.00
N VAL A 216 20.56 3.33 -9.91
CA VAL A 216 20.27 4.27 -8.82
C VAL A 216 21.05 3.91 -7.53
N LYS A 217 21.20 4.87 -6.61
CA LYS A 217 21.89 4.62 -5.32
C LYS A 217 21.05 3.87 -4.28
N PRO A 218 19.73 4.12 -4.12
CA PRO A 218 18.96 3.44 -3.11
C PRO A 218 18.90 1.93 -3.36
N PRO A 219 19.09 1.08 -2.33
CA PRO A 219 18.99 -0.37 -2.51
C PRO A 219 17.54 -0.78 -2.76
N PHE A 220 17.35 -1.92 -3.42
CA PHE A 220 16.05 -2.58 -3.50
C PHE A 220 15.93 -3.71 -2.48
N VAL A 221 14.72 -4.21 -2.29
CA VAL A 221 14.41 -5.24 -1.28
C VAL A 221 14.72 -6.61 -1.86
N ARG A 222 15.72 -7.29 -1.31
CA ARG A 222 16.15 -8.62 -1.77
C ARG A 222 14.98 -9.60 -1.82
N GLU A 223 14.11 -9.62 -0.82
CA GLU A 223 12.98 -10.54 -0.73
C GLU A 223 11.92 -10.31 -1.81
N SER A 224 11.88 -9.11 -2.41
CA SER A 224 10.92 -8.83 -3.48
C SER A 224 11.27 -9.62 -4.73
N ALA A 225 10.24 -10.13 -5.40
CA ALA A 225 10.42 -10.79 -6.68
C ALA A 225 10.51 -9.80 -7.85
N ILE A 226 10.00 -8.58 -7.65
CA ILE A 226 9.98 -7.52 -8.66
C ILE A 226 10.37 -6.21 -8.01
N SER A 227 11.50 -5.66 -8.46
CA SER A 227 12.03 -4.39 -8.01
C SER A 227 12.33 -3.48 -9.19
N MET A 228 11.96 -2.22 -9.08
CA MET A 228 12.09 -1.22 -10.13
C MET A 228 13.00 -0.10 -9.65
N GLU A 229 14.09 0.14 -10.35
CA GLU A 229 14.97 1.28 -10.15
C GLU A 229 14.37 2.49 -10.87
N CYS A 230 14.14 3.57 -10.13
CA CYS A 230 13.38 4.72 -10.59
C CYS A 230 14.13 6.03 -10.36
N GLU A 231 14.04 6.92 -11.34
CA GLU A 231 14.43 8.32 -11.19
C GLU A 231 13.19 9.22 -11.23
N MET A 232 13.19 10.30 -10.46
CA MET A 232 12.11 11.27 -10.47
C MET A 232 12.05 11.96 -11.83
N TYR A 233 10.92 11.81 -12.52
CA TYR A 233 10.62 12.46 -13.79
C TYR A 233 10.02 13.85 -13.57
N SER A 234 9.01 13.93 -12.70
CA SER A 234 8.40 15.18 -12.28
C SER A 234 7.64 14.99 -10.97
N PHE A 235 7.25 16.09 -10.33
CA PHE A 235 6.34 16.05 -9.20
C PHE A 235 5.32 17.19 -9.30
N GLN A 236 4.16 17.00 -8.68
CA GLN A 236 3.11 17.99 -8.58
C GLN A 236 2.58 18.00 -7.14
N ASP A 237 2.69 19.16 -6.51
CA ASP A 237 2.04 19.42 -5.24
C ASP A 237 0.56 19.77 -5.50
N ILE A 238 -0.33 19.07 -4.79
CA ILE A 238 -1.78 19.21 -4.85
C ILE A 238 -2.22 19.97 -3.61
N THR A 239 -2.72 21.17 -3.84
CA THR A 239 -3.24 22.07 -2.81
C THR A 239 -4.76 22.10 -2.90
N PRO A 240 -5.50 21.77 -1.82
CA PRO A 240 -6.94 21.89 -1.83
C PRO A 240 -7.34 23.37 -1.86
N PRO A 241 -8.51 23.71 -2.43
CA PRO A 241 -8.96 25.12 -2.51
C PRO A 241 -9.04 25.84 -1.16
N SER A 242 -9.20 25.09 -0.07
CA SER A 242 -9.31 25.58 1.30
C SER A 242 -7.96 25.84 2.01
N SER A 243 -6.82 25.55 1.38
CA SER A 243 -5.49 25.68 1.98
C SER A 243 -4.53 26.40 1.03
N VAL A 244 -3.51 27.04 1.60
CA VAL A 244 -2.34 27.55 0.83
C VAL A 244 -1.26 26.46 0.74
N GLU A 245 -1.18 25.59 1.75
CA GLU A 245 -0.21 24.51 1.83
C GLU A 245 -0.70 23.26 1.08
N PRO A 246 0.20 22.55 0.37
CA PRO A 246 -0.15 21.32 -0.30
C PRO A 246 -0.46 20.21 0.70
N THR A 247 -1.48 19.39 0.38
CA THR A 247 -1.87 18.25 1.20
C THR A 247 -1.40 16.92 0.62
N THR A 248 -1.03 16.91 -0.66
CA THR A 248 -0.53 15.72 -1.34
C THR A 248 0.54 16.11 -2.34
N THR A 249 1.58 15.30 -2.48
CA THR A 249 2.55 15.40 -3.59
C THR A 249 2.43 14.17 -4.45
N MET A 250 2.09 14.34 -5.72
CA MET A 250 2.19 13.28 -6.72
C MET A 250 3.59 13.32 -7.34
N VAL A 251 4.29 12.20 -7.33
CA VAL A 251 5.60 12.03 -7.98
C VAL A 251 5.45 11.07 -9.14
N LEU A 252 5.95 11.47 -10.31
CA LEU A 252 6.13 10.58 -11.45
C LEU A 252 7.57 10.07 -11.46
N GLY A 253 7.73 8.75 -11.44
CA GLY A 253 9.00 8.05 -11.54
C GLY A 253 9.21 7.46 -12.92
N SER A 254 10.35 7.76 -13.56
CA SER A 254 10.82 7.05 -14.74
C SER A 254 11.53 5.77 -14.32
N ILE A 255 10.98 4.63 -14.74
CA ILE A 255 11.58 3.32 -14.48
C ILE A 255 12.79 3.17 -15.39
N LYS A 256 13.99 3.10 -14.81
CA LYS A 256 15.24 2.92 -15.55
C LYS A 256 15.57 1.45 -15.75
N LYS A 257 15.25 0.63 -14.75
CA LYS A 257 15.51 -0.81 -14.80
C LYS A 257 14.51 -1.58 -13.94
N ILE A 258 14.13 -2.76 -14.41
CA ILE A 258 13.30 -3.70 -13.67
C ILE A 258 14.09 -4.97 -13.44
N HIS A 259 14.09 -5.45 -12.19
CA HIS A 259 14.64 -6.74 -11.79
C HIS A 259 13.47 -7.66 -11.49
N VAL A 260 13.43 -8.80 -12.17
CA VAL A 260 12.40 -9.82 -11.96
C VAL A 260 13.10 -11.14 -11.63
N ARG A 261 12.69 -11.78 -10.54
CA ARG A 261 13.17 -13.12 -10.21
C ARG A 261 12.73 -14.10 -11.29
N LYS A 262 13.68 -14.87 -11.83
CA LYS A 262 13.38 -15.90 -12.85
C LYS A 262 12.31 -16.90 -12.40
N SER A 263 12.23 -17.18 -11.10
CA SER A 263 11.25 -18.09 -10.52
C SER A 263 9.79 -17.59 -10.63
N VAL A 264 9.55 -16.32 -10.93
CA VAL A 264 8.19 -15.78 -11.13
C VAL A 264 7.88 -15.47 -12.59
N LEU A 265 8.83 -15.71 -13.50
CA LEU A 265 8.59 -15.56 -14.93
C LEU A 265 7.83 -16.78 -15.47
N SER A 266 7.03 -16.53 -16.49
CA SER A 266 6.45 -17.53 -17.36
C SER A 266 7.53 -18.15 -18.27
N GLU A 267 7.15 -19.19 -19.01
CA GLU A 267 8.07 -19.91 -19.92
C GLU A 267 8.64 -19.02 -21.04
N ASP A 268 7.94 -17.95 -21.39
CA ASP A 268 8.37 -16.95 -22.37
C ASP A 268 9.53 -16.05 -21.88
N GLY A 269 9.85 -16.11 -20.58
CA GLY A 269 10.90 -15.32 -19.95
C GLY A 269 10.64 -13.82 -19.87
N MET A 270 9.42 -13.37 -20.20
CA MET A 270 9.05 -11.95 -20.23
C MET A 270 7.79 -11.65 -19.42
N THR A 271 6.84 -12.58 -19.40
CA THR A 271 5.59 -12.42 -18.67
C THR A 271 5.79 -12.83 -17.21
N VAL A 272 5.27 -12.00 -16.30
CA VAL A 272 5.24 -12.33 -14.87
C VAL A 272 4.02 -13.20 -14.60
N ASP A 273 4.26 -14.36 -13.99
CA ASP A 273 3.23 -15.29 -13.58
C ASP A 273 2.64 -14.86 -12.21
N PRO A 274 1.38 -14.39 -12.15
CA PRO A 274 0.77 -13.94 -10.91
C PRO A 274 0.59 -15.07 -9.88
N VAL A 275 0.47 -16.33 -10.33
CA VAL A 275 0.36 -17.52 -9.46
C VAL A 275 1.65 -17.69 -8.64
N LYS A 276 2.79 -17.42 -9.28
CA LYS A 276 4.12 -17.50 -8.66
C LYS A 276 4.46 -16.24 -7.87
N LEU A 277 4.10 -15.05 -8.37
CA LEU A 277 4.38 -13.77 -7.72
C LEU A 277 3.64 -13.62 -6.37
N ARG A 278 2.40 -14.12 -6.28
CA ARG A 278 1.51 -13.99 -5.11
C ARG A 278 1.49 -12.56 -4.53
N PRO A 279 1.12 -11.55 -5.34
CA PRO A 279 1.10 -10.16 -4.89
C PRO A 279 -0.04 -9.92 -3.91
N ILE A 280 0.15 -8.99 -2.98
CA ILE A 280 -0.92 -8.51 -2.09
C ILE A 280 -1.41 -7.14 -2.49
N SER A 281 -2.68 -6.86 -2.19
CA SER A 281 -3.32 -5.56 -2.44
C SER A 281 -3.91 -4.97 -1.16
N ARG A 282 -4.30 -3.69 -1.20
CA ARG A 282 -5.04 -3.04 -0.12
C ARG A 282 -6.53 -2.95 -0.47
N LEU A 283 -7.39 -3.39 0.45
CA LEU A 283 -8.85 -3.46 0.25
C LEU A 283 -9.66 -2.41 1.05
N GLY A 284 -8.99 -1.51 1.77
CA GLY A 284 -9.63 -0.52 2.64
C GLY A 284 -9.38 -0.78 4.13
N GLY A 285 -9.40 0.27 4.94
CA GLY A 285 -9.05 0.19 6.36
C GLY A 285 -7.68 -0.47 6.58
N LEU A 286 -7.64 -1.52 7.40
CA LEU A 286 -6.45 -2.34 7.69
C LEU A 286 -6.33 -3.62 6.83
N SER A 287 -7.30 -3.88 5.96
CA SER A 287 -7.41 -5.16 5.25
C SER A 287 -6.50 -5.23 4.03
N TYR A 288 -5.79 -6.36 3.91
CA TYR A 288 -5.04 -6.76 2.73
C TYR A 288 -5.82 -7.82 1.94
N GLY A 289 -5.66 -7.81 0.62
CA GLY A 289 -6.24 -8.78 -0.31
C GLY A 289 -5.18 -9.66 -0.92
N ARG A 290 -5.52 -10.93 -1.14
CA ARG A 290 -4.73 -11.89 -1.93
C ARG A 290 -5.32 -11.98 -3.33
N LEU A 291 -4.51 -12.36 -4.31
CA LEU A 291 -4.98 -12.68 -5.65
C LEU A 291 -5.27 -14.19 -5.73
N LEU A 292 -6.55 -14.57 -5.63
CA LEU A 292 -6.97 -15.98 -5.55
C LEU A 292 -7.78 -16.47 -6.76
N GLU A 293 -8.52 -15.58 -7.43
CA GLU A 293 -9.34 -15.93 -8.59
C GLU A 293 -9.19 -14.85 -9.66
N ALA A 294 -9.14 -15.27 -10.91
CA ALA A 294 -9.12 -14.42 -12.10
C ALA A 294 -9.92 -15.09 -13.22
N PHE A 295 -10.39 -14.30 -14.18
CA PHE A 295 -11.03 -14.78 -15.39
C PHE A 295 -10.58 -13.88 -16.54
N ASP A 296 -10.52 -14.45 -17.74
CA ASP A 296 -10.07 -13.72 -18.93
C ASP A 296 -11.27 -13.19 -19.72
N LEU A 297 -11.21 -11.92 -20.10
CA LEU A 297 -12.14 -11.32 -21.04
C LEU A 297 -11.38 -10.88 -22.30
N PRO A 298 -11.82 -11.31 -23.50
CA PRO A 298 -11.18 -10.88 -24.73
C PRO A 298 -11.40 -9.36 -24.91
N ARG A 299 -10.37 -8.65 -25.37
CA ARG A 299 -10.53 -7.24 -25.71
C ARG A 299 -11.32 -7.11 -27.02
N PRO A 300 -12.50 -6.48 -27.02
CA PRO A 300 -13.27 -6.30 -28.25
C PRO A 300 -12.51 -5.38 -29.22
N SER A 301 -12.59 -5.68 -30.51
CA SER A 301 -12.02 -4.86 -31.57
C SER A 301 -13.14 -4.18 -32.34
N TRP A 302 -13.07 -2.86 -32.50
CA TRP A 302 -14.05 -2.12 -33.29
C TRP A 302 -14.22 -2.69 -34.70
N LYS A 303 -13.11 -3.10 -35.33
CA LYS A 303 -13.13 -3.71 -36.67
C LYS A 303 -14.01 -4.96 -36.74
N ALA A 304 -14.03 -5.76 -35.67
CA ALA A 304 -14.80 -6.99 -35.59
C ALA A 304 -16.29 -6.73 -35.26
N MET A 305 -16.59 -5.71 -34.45
CA MET A 305 -17.96 -5.45 -33.96
C MET A 305 -18.75 -4.40 -34.76
N ARG A 306 -18.14 -3.73 -35.75
CA ARG A 306 -18.77 -2.62 -36.49
C ARG A 306 -20.10 -2.95 -37.17
N ASP A 307 -20.27 -4.17 -37.63
CA ASP A 307 -21.48 -4.59 -38.35
C ASP A 307 -22.56 -5.09 -37.39
N GLU A 308 -22.18 -5.75 -36.29
CA GLU A 308 -23.07 -6.08 -35.16
C GLU A 308 -23.61 -4.81 -34.48
N TYR A 309 -22.76 -3.80 -34.28
CA TYR A 309 -23.12 -2.51 -33.70
C TYR A 309 -24.27 -1.80 -34.44
N LYS A 310 -24.32 -1.89 -35.77
CA LYS A 310 -25.38 -1.25 -36.57
C LYS A 310 -26.76 -1.83 -36.29
N ASN A 311 -26.80 -3.09 -35.84
CA ASN A 311 -28.03 -3.82 -35.57
C ASN A 311 -28.46 -3.71 -34.10
N LEU A 312 -27.68 -3.01 -33.26
CA LEU A 312 -28.04 -2.82 -31.85
C LEU A 312 -29.18 -1.81 -31.71
N PRO A 313 -30.16 -2.10 -30.84
CA PRO A 313 -31.25 -1.16 -30.57
C PRO A 313 -30.70 0.12 -29.95
N ARG A 314 -31.14 1.28 -30.45
CA ARG A 314 -30.86 2.57 -29.83
C ARG A 314 -31.89 2.80 -28.75
N GLN A 315 -31.43 3.01 -27.51
CA GLN A 315 -32.31 3.53 -26.47
C GLN A 315 -32.54 5.02 -26.76
N ASP A 316 -33.72 5.37 -27.27
CA ASP A 316 -34.13 6.76 -27.39
C ASP A 316 -34.46 7.29 -25.98
N ALA A 317 -33.77 8.35 -25.57
CA ALA A 317 -33.87 8.94 -24.23
C ALA A 317 -35.23 9.60 -23.92
N SER A 318 -36.24 9.44 -24.78
CA SER A 318 -37.57 10.05 -24.65
C SER A 318 -38.56 9.28 -23.78
N ASP A 319 -38.36 7.96 -23.58
CA ASP A 319 -39.39 7.12 -22.96
C ASP A 319 -39.27 7.01 -21.43
N GLU A 320 -38.11 7.36 -20.84
CA GLU A 320 -37.94 7.34 -19.38
C GLU A 320 -38.46 8.59 -18.66
N LEU A 321 -38.65 9.72 -19.36
CA LEU A 321 -39.14 10.95 -18.74
C LEU A 321 -40.68 11.01 -18.59
N GLN A 322 -41.43 10.23 -19.36
CA GLN A 322 -42.91 10.24 -19.27
C GLN A 322 -43.46 9.37 -18.13
N SER A 323 -42.67 8.46 -17.57
CA SER A 323 -43.09 7.61 -16.44
C SER A 323 -42.89 8.27 -15.06
N ARG A 324 -42.24 9.44 -15.00
CA ARG A 324 -41.96 10.19 -13.76
C ARG A 324 -42.88 11.39 -13.50
N SER A 325 -43.84 11.68 -14.39
CA SER A 325 -44.78 12.81 -14.24
C SER A 325 -46.22 12.36 -14.06
N SER A 326 -46.58 11.91 -12.84
CA SER A 326 -47.90 11.96 -12.15
C SER A 326 -47.98 10.80 -11.14
N PRO A 327 -48.54 10.95 -9.91
CA PRO A 327 -49.66 11.83 -9.56
C PRO A 327 -49.46 12.67 -8.28
N ASN A 328 -50.09 13.84 -8.21
CA ASN A 328 -50.81 14.35 -7.04
C ASN A 328 -51.41 15.72 -7.37
N ALA A 329 -52.62 15.71 -7.93
CA ALA A 329 -53.51 16.85 -7.88
C ALA A 329 -54.19 16.87 -6.50
N PRO A 330 -54.06 17.92 -5.67
CA PRO A 330 -54.82 18.00 -4.44
C PRO A 330 -56.27 18.38 -4.74
N GLN A 331 -57.19 17.48 -4.36
CA GLN A 331 -58.61 17.76 -4.22
C GLN A 331 -58.86 18.72 -3.04
N ASN A 332 -59.67 19.75 -3.33
CA ASN A 332 -60.56 20.52 -2.46
C ASN A 332 -60.06 21.06 -1.11
N CYS A 333 -60.11 22.39 -0.97
CA CYS A 333 -60.50 23.02 0.28
C CYS A 333 -61.51 24.14 -0.03
N GLU A 334 -62.78 23.84 0.23
CA GLU A 334 -63.87 24.82 0.28
C GLU A 334 -63.65 25.81 1.43
N ARG A 335 -63.90 27.09 1.18
CA ARG A 335 -64.46 28.02 2.18
C ARG A 335 -65.50 28.89 1.50
N SER A 336 -66.75 28.59 1.80
CA SER A 336 -67.87 29.52 1.74
C SER A 336 -67.73 30.57 2.85
N THR A 337 -68.03 31.82 2.48
CA THR A 337 -68.50 33.00 3.26
C THR A 337 -68.48 32.96 4.77
#